data_AF-A0A924QJS6-F1
#
_entry.id   AF-A0A924QJS6-F1
#
_cell.length_a   1.000
_cell.length_b   1.000
_cell.length_c   1.000
_cell.angle_alpha   90.00
_cell.angle_beta   90.00
_cell.angle_gamma   90.00
#
_symmetry.space_group_name_H-M   'P 1'
#
loop_
_entity.id
_entity.type
_entity.pdbx_description
1 polymer ?
#
loop_
_entity_poly.entity_id
_entity_poly.type
_entity_poly.pdbx_seq_one_letter_code
_entity_poly.pdbx_strand_id
1 'polypeptide(L)'
;MSPHPLQPLLLHGVHLGQQAEMLTDGLRAMLLDACGYETQVFEFVALEHTQKNKMILAVKRAANAENATVLAQVRDLKSFYGIRDQCLETLLIASGFLKLGTADHAPHSRSH
;
A
#
# COMPACT_ATOMS: atom_id res chain seq x y z
N MET A 1 -15.17 -5.04 -0.91
CA MET A 1 -15.85 -5.77 0.18
C MET A 1 -15.02 -5.56 1.44
N SER A 2 -15.59 -5.01 2.50
CA SER A 2 -14.85 -4.77 3.74
C SER A 2 -14.60 -6.11 4.46
N PRO A 3 -13.38 -6.39 4.94
CA PRO A 3 -13.06 -7.69 5.53
C PRO A 3 -13.87 -7.97 6.81
N HIS A 4 -14.25 -9.23 6.99
CA HIS A 4 -15.30 -9.73 7.90
C HIS A 4 -15.18 -9.35 9.40
N PRO A 5 -14.00 -9.04 10.00
CA PRO A 5 -13.98 -8.51 11.38
C PRO A 5 -14.17 -6.99 11.46
N LEU A 6 -13.84 -6.23 10.40
CA LEU A 6 -13.87 -4.76 10.41
C LEU A 6 -15.22 -4.19 9.97
N GLN A 7 -16.08 -5.03 9.38
CA GLN A 7 -17.35 -4.61 8.80
C GLN A 7 -18.21 -3.75 9.75
N PRO A 8 -18.39 -4.08 11.05
CA PRO A 8 -19.18 -3.25 11.97
C PRO A 8 -18.59 -1.84 12.20
N LEU A 9 -17.25 -1.70 12.21
CA LEU A 9 -16.58 -0.42 12.41
C LEU A 9 -16.65 0.48 11.17
N LEU A 10 -16.76 -0.13 10.00
CA LEU A 10 -16.75 0.56 8.70
C LEU A 10 -18.17 0.86 8.17
N LEU A 11 -19.21 0.64 8.98
CA LEU A 11 -20.60 0.94 8.62
C LEU A 11 -20.84 2.45 8.44
N HIS A 12 -20.10 3.28 9.19
CA HIS A 12 -20.18 4.73 9.06
C HIS A 12 -19.25 5.23 7.95
N GLY A 13 -19.79 6.01 7.02
CA GLY A 13 -19.04 6.50 5.85
C GLY A 13 -17.75 7.26 6.20
N VAL A 14 -17.70 7.91 7.37
CA VAL A 14 -16.49 8.59 7.87
C VAL A 14 -15.34 7.60 8.13
N HIS A 15 -15.61 6.50 8.82
CA HIS A 15 -14.58 5.49 9.11
C HIS A 15 -14.13 4.75 7.85
N LEU A 16 -15.06 4.48 6.94
CA LEU A 16 -14.73 3.90 5.65
C LEU A 16 -13.81 4.82 4.82
N GLY A 17 -14.12 6.13 4.79
CA GLY A 17 -13.29 7.12 4.10
C GLY A 17 -11.88 7.21 4.69
N GLN A 18 -11.77 7.29 6.02
CA GLN A 18 -10.48 7.32 6.72
C GLN A 18 -9.66 6.06 6.48
N GLN A 19 -10.30 4.88 6.48
CA GLN A 19 -9.61 3.63 6.20
C GLN A 19 -9.11 3.57 4.75
N ALA A 20 -9.93 3.97 3.78
CA ALA A 20 -9.53 3.97 2.37
C ALA A 20 -8.34 4.91 2.12
N GLU A 21 -8.34 6.07 2.76
CA GLU A 21 -7.24 7.03 2.73
C GLU A 21 -5.97 6.44 3.36
N MET A 22 -6.08 5.92 4.60
CA MET A 22 -4.97 5.26 5.31
C MET A 22 -4.36 4.10 4.50
N LEU A 23 -5.22 3.26 3.91
CA LEU A 23 -4.80 2.12 3.10
C LEU A 23 -4.02 2.58 1.86
N THR A 24 -4.50 3.62 1.19
CA THR A 24 -3.85 4.15 -0.02
C THR A 24 -2.48 4.75 0.31
N ASP A 25 -2.39 5.58 1.34
CA ASP A 25 -1.12 6.22 1.73
C ASP A 25 -0.13 5.23 2.33
N GLY A 26 -0.62 4.28 3.13
CA GLY A 26 0.19 3.22 3.71
C GLY A 26 0.81 2.33 2.64
N LEU A 27 0.05 1.93 1.62
CA LEU A 27 0.59 1.17 0.48
C LEU A 27 1.67 1.96 -0.27
N ARG A 28 1.48 3.27 -0.47
CA ARG A 28 2.48 4.12 -1.13
C ARG A 28 3.78 4.20 -0.33
N ALA A 29 3.69 4.40 0.98
CA ALA A 29 4.85 4.43 1.87
C ALA A 29 5.59 3.09 1.89
N MET A 30 4.89 1.97 2.07
CA MET A 30 5.50 0.64 2.07
C MET A 30 6.19 0.29 0.74
N LEU A 31 5.59 0.67 -0.40
CA LEU A 31 6.20 0.45 -1.71
C LEU A 31 7.51 1.23 -1.87
N LEU A 32 7.53 2.49 -1.42
CA LEU A 32 8.74 3.31 -1.41
C LEU A 32 9.79 2.74 -0.44
N ASP A 33 9.40 2.29 0.75
CA ASP A 33 10.29 1.62 1.69
C ASP A 33 10.92 0.35 1.10
N ALA A 34 10.12 -0.44 0.38
CA ALA A 34 10.57 -1.63 -0.33
C ALA A 34 11.60 -1.31 -1.42
N CYS A 35 11.52 -0.14 -2.05
CA CYS A 35 12.47 0.36 -3.04
C CYS A 35 13.75 0.96 -2.44
N GLY A 36 13.97 0.85 -1.12
CA GLY A 36 15.16 1.37 -0.48
C GLY A 36 15.06 2.82 -0.01
N TYR A 37 13.85 3.39 0.02
CA TYR A 37 13.63 4.70 0.63
C TYR A 37 13.37 4.54 2.14
N GLU A 38 13.67 5.59 2.88
CA GLU A 38 13.15 5.83 4.21
C GLU A 38 11.94 6.75 4.06
N THR A 39 10.77 6.27 4.47
CA THR A 39 9.50 7.00 4.28
C THR A 39 8.90 7.51 5.57
N GLN A 40 8.25 8.66 5.49
CA GLN A 40 7.50 9.26 6.60
C GLN A 40 6.16 9.77 6.06
N VAL A 41 5.07 9.43 6.75
CA VAL A 41 3.72 9.89 6.44
C VAL A 41 3.27 10.85 7.53
N PHE A 42 2.83 12.05 7.17
CA PHE A 42 2.38 13.05 8.12
C PHE A 42 1.23 13.88 7.58
N GLU A 43 0.38 14.34 8.49
CA GLU A 43 -0.75 15.21 8.17
C GLU A 43 -0.34 16.68 8.32
N PHE A 44 -0.69 17.49 7.32
CA PHE A 44 -0.60 18.94 7.41
C PHE A 44 -2.01 19.52 7.63
N VAL A 45 -2.14 20.35 8.66
CA VAL A 45 -3.34 21.14 8.95
C VAL A 45 -3.03 22.58 8.60
N ALA A 46 -3.61 23.09 7.51
CA ALA A 46 -3.52 24.50 7.18
C ALA A 46 -4.38 25.34 8.13
N LEU A 47 -4.04 26.63 8.30
CA LEU A 47 -4.77 27.57 9.16
C LEU A 47 -6.16 27.95 8.61
N GLU A 48 -6.37 27.76 7.31
CA GLU A 48 -7.64 28.02 6.63
C GLU A 48 -8.50 26.74 6.65
N HIS A 49 -9.83 26.87 6.55
CA HIS A 49 -10.81 25.77 6.61
C HIS A 49 -10.72 24.75 5.44
N THR A 50 -9.53 24.51 4.91
CA THR A 50 -9.21 23.45 3.96
C THR A 50 -9.15 22.09 4.65
N GLN A 51 -9.58 21.04 3.94
CA GLN A 51 -9.45 19.66 4.41
C GLN A 51 -7.98 19.32 4.68
N LYS A 52 -7.74 18.41 5.63
CA LYS A 52 -6.38 17.94 5.97
C LYS A 52 -5.74 17.27 4.76
N ASN A 53 -4.46 17.54 4.53
CA ASN A 53 -3.67 16.88 3.47
C ASN A 53 -2.61 15.98 4.09
N LYS A 54 -2.48 14.75 3.59
CA LYS A 54 -1.35 13.86 3.93
C LYS A 54 -0.19 14.07 2.98
N MET A 55 1.01 14.12 3.54
CA MET A 55 2.27 14.19 2.81
C MET A 55 3.09 12.95 3.09
N ILE A 56 3.69 12.39 2.02
CA ILE A 56 4.65 11.29 2.10
C ILE A 56 6.01 11.83 1.70
N LEU A 57 6.95 11.84 2.65
CA LEU A 57 8.36 12.10 2.39
C LEU A 57 9.08 10.78 2.16
N ALA A 58 9.95 10.71 1.16
CA ALA A 58 10.76 9.54 0.85
C ALA A 58 12.21 9.96 0.56
N VAL A 59 13.14 9.50 1.39
CA VAL A 59 14.57 9.81 1.26
C VAL A 59 15.32 8.53 0.90
N LYS A 60 16.12 8.54 -0.17
CA LYS A 60 16.83 7.33 -0.62
C LYS A 60 17.92 6.95 0.37
N ARG A 61 17.93 5.71 0.85
CA ARG A 61 18.99 5.20 1.74
C ARG A 61 20.29 4.96 0.97
N ALA A 62 21.42 5.07 1.66
CA ALA A 62 22.74 4.77 1.10
C ALA A 62 22.92 3.28 0.74
N ALA A 63 22.29 2.38 1.51
CA ALA A 63 22.25 0.95 1.23
C ALA A 63 20.98 0.62 0.41
N ASN A 64 21.17 0.34 -0.88
CA ASN A 64 20.11 -0.16 -1.76
C ASN A 64 19.91 -1.66 -1.51
N ALA A 65 19.01 -2.01 -0.59
CA ALA A 65 18.50 -3.36 -0.51
C ALA A 65 16.99 -3.33 -0.74
N GLU A 66 16.52 -4.05 -1.77
CA GLU A 66 15.10 -4.39 -1.90
C GLU A 66 14.66 -5.07 -0.60
N ASN A 67 13.62 -4.54 0.04
CA ASN A 67 13.13 -5.10 1.30
C ASN A 67 12.03 -6.13 1.02
N ALA A 68 12.45 -7.39 0.80
CA ALA A 68 11.54 -8.50 0.51
C ALA A 68 10.46 -8.70 1.58
N THR A 69 10.78 -8.41 2.86
CA THR A 69 9.82 -8.49 3.96
C THR A 69 8.70 -7.47 3.80
N VAL A 70 9.02 -6.22 3.43
CA VAL A 70 8.01 -5.18 3.21
C VAL A 70 7.15 -5.51 1.99
N LEU A 71 7.74 -6.07 0.92
CA LEU A 71 6.96 -6.53 -0.24
C LEU A 71 5.99 -7.66 0.11
N ALA A 72 6.36 -8.58 1.01
CA ALA A 72 5.44 -9.60 1.51
C ALA A 72 4.26 -8.97 2.26
N GLN A 73 4.53 -8.00 3.14
CA GLN A 73 3.48 -7.26 3.86
C GLN A 73 2.53 -6.50 2.93
N VAL A 74 3.06 -5.88 1.86
CA VAL A 74 2.24 -5.23 0.81
C VAL A 74 1.30 -6.25 0.17
N ARG A 75 1.78 -7.44 -0.18
CA ARG A 75 0.96 -8.50 -0.77
C ARG A 75 -0.12 -9.00 0.18
N ASP A 76 0.22 -9.22 1.44
CA ASP A 76 -0.73 -9.65 2.46
C ASP A 76 -1.84 -8.62 2.66
N LEU A 77 -1.47 -7.33 2.72
CA LEU A 77 -2.42 -6.23 2.85
C LEU A 77 -3.33 -6.12 1.62
N LYS A 78 -2.76 -6.22 0.41
CA LYS A 78 -3.54 -6.23 -0.84
C LYS A 78 -4.52 -7.41 -0.87
N SER A 79 -4.06 -8.60 -0.49
CA SER A 79 -4.90 -9.80 -0.41
C SER A 79 -6.05 -9.62 0.58
N PHE A 80 -5.75 -9.13 1.78
CA PHE A 80 -6.74 -8.90 2.83
C PHE A 80 -7.86 -7.94 2.40
N TYR A 81 -7.51 -6.88 1.66
CA TYR A 81 -8.47 -5.89 1.15
C TYR A 81 -9.03 -6.22 -0.25
N GLY A 82 -8.58 -7.30 -0.89
CA GLY A 82 -8.95 -7.66 -2.25
C GLY A 82 -8.47 -6.67 -3.32
N ILE A 83 -7.38 -5.94 -3.06
CA ILE A 83 -6.77 -5.00 -4.00
C ILE A 83 -5.98 -5.80 -5.03
N ARG A 84 -6.44 -5.77 -6.28
CA ARG A 84 -5.77 -6.43 -7.41
C ARG A 84 -4.66 -5.54 -7.96
N ASP A 85 -5.03 -4.30 -8.25
CA ASP A 85 -4.16 -3.34 -8.93
C ASP A 85 -3.76 -2.18 -8.03
N GLN A 86 -2.49 -1.80 -8.11
CA GLN A 86 -1.95 -0.63 -7.44
C GLN A 86 -1.05 0.12 -8.43
N CYS A 87 -1.41 1.37 -8.72
CA CYS A 87 -0.77 2.15 -9.80
C CYS A 87 0.72 2.41 -9.55
N LEU A 88 1.10 2.80 -8.33
CA LEU A 88 2.50 3.06 -7.98
C LEU A 88 3.36 1.79 -8.09
N GLU A 89 2.88 0.64 -7.64
CA GLU A 89 3.55 -0.65 -7.78
C GLU A 89 3.83 -0.95 -9.26
N THR A 90 2.83 -0.77 -10.11
CA THR A 90 2.96 -0.95 -11.57
C THR A 90 4.02 -0.02 -12.16
N LEU A 91 4.01 1.25 -11.76
CA LEU A 91 4.99 2.24 -12.22
C LEU A 91 6.41 1.92 -11.73
N LEU A 92 6.57 1.46 -10.48
CA LEU A 92 7.86 1.08 -9.91
C LEU A 92 8.44 -0.17 -10.57
N ILE A 93 7.59 -1.11 -10.95
CA ILE A 93 8.00 -2.28 -11.75
C ILE A 93 8.44 -1.83 -13.15
N ALA A 94 7.62 -1.02 -13.83
CA ALA A 94 7.92 -0.54 -15.18
C ALA A 94 9.22 0.30 -15.26
N SER A 95 9.57 0.99 -14.17
CA SER A 95 10.79 1.80 -14.06
C SER A 95 12.00 1.02 -13.52
N GLY A 96 11.85 -0.26 -13.17
CA GLY A 96 12.93 -1.12 -12.70
C GLY A 96 13.34 -0.91 -11.23
N PHE A 97 12.55 -0.15 -10.45
CA PHE A 97 12.77 0.02 -9.00
C PHE A 97 12.24 -1.16 -8.18
N LEU A 98 11.29 -1.92 -8.72
CA LEU A 98 10.81 -3.18 -8.16
C LEU A 98 10.90 -4.28 -9.20
N LYS A 99 11.30 -5.48 -8.77
CA LYS A 99 11.18 -6.67 -9.61
C LYS A 99 9.78 -7.25 -9.51
N LEU A 100 9.28 -7.75 -10.65
CA LEU A 100 8.08 -8.57 -10.67
C LEU A 100 8.36 -9.81 -9.81
N GLY A 101 7.70 -9.93 -8.66
CA GLY A 101 7.85 -11.10 -7.81
C GLY A 101 7.45 -12.35 -8.60
N THR A 102 8.33 -13.34 -8.68
CA THR A 102 8.02 -14.68 -9.22
C THR A 102 7.05 -15.38 -8.27
N ALA A 103 5.77 -15.04 -8.34
CA ALA A 103 4.70 -15.73 -7.64
C ALA A 103 3.34 -15.43 -8.31
N ASP A 104 3.29 -15.58 -9.63
CA ASP A 104 2.04 -15.91 -10.31
C ASP A 104 2.12 -17.39 -10.70
N HIS A 105 1.92 -18.24 -9.70
CA HIS A 105 1.67 -19.66 -9.91
C HIS A 105 0.28 -19.97 -9.37
N ALA A 106 -0.73 -19.59 -10.15
CA ALA A 106 -1.94 -20.38 -10.19
C ALA A 106 -1.63 -21.69 -10.94
N PRO A 107 -1.97 -22.84 -10.34
CA PRO A 107 -2.77 -23.79 -11.07
C PRO A 107 -4.08 -24.00 -10.30
N HIS A 108 -5.13 -23.31 -10.73
CA HIS A 108 -6.48 -23.87 -10.56
C HIS A 108 -6.64 -24.96 -11.62
N SER A 109 -6.20 -26.17 -11.28
CA SER A 109 -6.57 -27.39 -12.00
C SER A 109 -6.32 -28.61 -11.12
N ARG A 110 -7.43 -29.13 -10.58
CA ARG A 110 -7.79 -30.54 -10.31
C ARG A 110 -9.02 -30.47 -9.38
N SER A 111 -10.26 -30.47 -9.88
CA SER A 111 -10.97 -31.65 -10.38
C SER A 111 -10.51 -32.94 -9.70
N HIS A 112 -11.15 -33.27 -8.57
CA HIS A 112 -11.76 -34.57 -8.32
C HIS A 112 -12.79 -34.45 -7.19
#